data_AF-A0A9P4T9H2-F1
#
_entry.id   AF-A0A9P4T9H2-F1
#
_cell.length_a   1.000
_cell.length_b   1.000
_cell.length_c   1.000
_cell.angle_alpha   90.00
_cell.angle_beta   90.00
_cell.angle_gamma   90.00
#
_symmetry.space_group_name_H-M   'P 1'
#
loop_
_entity.id
_entity.type
_entity.pdbx_description
1 polymer ?
#
loop_
_entity_poly.entity_id
_entity_poly.type
_entity_poly.pdbx_seq_one_letter_code
_entity_poly.pdbx_strand_id
1 'polypeptide(L)'
;MESTVYSARISEDRTMPQNAKTGDLDSPVIRVTVGAEPNIKEFLVRKSVLCSHSEFFKIAMKKEWKEGDERKVALPEDDPEVFSHYLAILRSSDTQSLRHLLGFKSRLTPKEALSEWGTKTCRLYVLAEKLMDDTTKYSILSQLRREYEGRDRYPSLEAVQTVYDGALSGDPARKLLVSLYSENSRGWEFDDVPGPDDSTMARDLSEFNLDLVKSLLWKRALPRDYDALTSNTAMLRDKVRSLEQQLERERDFHDETQVKLDDMTEKYDLEEQEVNTYKSMYEASEREIEEQNKTILDLMTRK
;
A
#
# COMPACT_ATOMS: atom_id res chain seq x y z
N MET A 1 39.88 43.60 -15.62
CA MET A 1 39.30 43.29 -14.30
C MET A 1 38.36 42.12 -14.49
N GLU A 2 38.79 40.97 -13.94
CA GLU A 2 38.07 39.75 -13.52
C GLU A 2 36.89 39.27 -14.40
N SER A 3 36.99 38.19 -15.20
CA SER A 3 37.23 36.77 -14.89
C SER A 3 36.31 36.20 -13.81
N THR A 4 35.39 35.31 -14.19
CA THR A 4 35.24 33.97 -13.57
C THR A 4 34.44 33.06 -14.51
N VAL A 5 35.16 32.19 -15.22
CA VAL A 5 34.61 30.98 -15.86
C VAL A 5 34.74 29.84 -14.85
N TYR A 6 33.60 29.31 -14.38
CA TYR A 6 33.58 28.12 -13.53
C TYR A 6 33.85 26.88 -14.39
N SER A 7 35.07 26.37 -14.27
CA SER A 7 35.49 25.06 -14.76
C SER A 7 35.25 24.02 -13.66
N ALA A 8 34.24 23.16 -13.84
CA ALA A 8 34.03 22.02 -12.97
C ALA A 8 34.98 20.89 -13.39
N ARG A 9 35.96 20.62 -12.52
CA ARG A 9 36.94 19.55 -12.62
C ARG A 9 36.23 18.20 -12.59
N ILE A 10 36.48 17.38 -13.61
CA ILE A 10 36.20 15.94 -13.61
C ILE A 10 37.21 15.32 -12.63
N SER A 11 36.73 14.97 -11.44
CA SER A 11 37.46 14.15 -10.49
C SER A 11 37.40 12.69 -10.95
N GLU A 12 38.47 12.27 -11.62
CA GLU A 12 38.86 10.87 -11.81
C GLU A 12 39.19 10.26 -10.44
N ASP A 13 38.19 9.72 -9.75
CA ASP A 13 38.43 8.76 -8.69
C ASP A 13 37.29 7.74 -8.65
N ARG A 14 37.47 6.68 -9.44
CA ARG A 14 36.74 5.41 -9.28
C ARG A 14 37.74 4.29 -9.45
N THR A 15 38.42 3.98 -8.35
CA THR A 15 39.11 2.72 -8.13
C THR A 15 38.32 1.55 -8.70
N MET A 16 38.86 0.94 -9.74
CA MET A 16 38.49 -0.38 -10.24
C MET A 16 38.52 -1.38 -9.08
N PRO A 17 37.51 -2.27 -8.91
CA PRO A 17 37.69 -3.42 -8.04
C PRO A 17 38.73 -4.36 -8.68
N GLN A 18 39.99 -4.20 -8.27
CA GLN A 18 41.05 -5.16 -8.52
C GLN A 18 40.79 -6.40 -7.66
N ASN A 19 40.01 -7.36 -8.16
CA ASN A 19 40.07 -8.74 -7.68
C ASN A 19 39.47 -9.75 -8.67
N ALA A 20 39.92 -9.73 -9.92
CA ALA A 20 39.82 -10.92 -10.78
C ALA A 20 40.86 -11.93 -10.28
N LYS A 21 40.45 -12.81 -9.35
CA LYS A 21 41.30 -13.88 -8.82
C LYS A 21 41.81 -14.73 -9.99
N THR A 22 43.13 -14.79 -10.15
CA THR A 22 43.86 -15.64 -11.11
C THR A 22 43.69 -17.15 -10.87
N GLY A 23 42.91 -17.56 -9.86
CA GLY A 23 42.55 -18.97 -9.58
C GLY A 23 41.36 -19.51 -10.40
N ASP A 24 40.79 -18.72 -11.31
CA ASP A 24 39.55 -19.07 -12.02
C ASP A 24 39.76 -19.92 -13.29
N LEU A 25 40.99 -19.93 -13.83
CA LEU A 25 41.30 -20.64 -15.09
C LEU A 25 41.49 -22.16 -14.90
N ASP A 26 41.90 -22.61 -13.71
CA ASP A 26 42.15 -24.03 -13.37
C ASP A 26 40.95 -24.74 -12.72
N SER A 27 39.78 -24.09 -12.68
CA SER A 27 38.58 -24.70 -12.12
C SER A 27 38.18 -25.95 -12.90
N PRO A 28 37.82 -27.06 -12.22
CA PRO A 28 37.33 -28.26 -12.89
C PRO A 28 36.05 -27.97 -13.68
N VAL A 29 35.87 -28.68 -14.79
CA VAL A 29 34.64 -28.66 -15.59
C VAL A 29 33.61 -29.60 -14.97
N ILE A 30 32.36 -29.15 -14.92
CA ILE A 30 31.20 -29.92 -14.52
C ILE A 30 30.27 -30.13 -15.71
N ARG A 31 29.58 -31.27 -15.71
CA ARG A 31 28.65 -31.67 -16.75
C ARG A 31 27.22 -31.41 -16.27
N VAL A 32 26.50 -30.53 -16.94
CA VAL A 32 25.09 -30.27 -16.63
C VAL A 32 24.23 -30.79 -17.77
N THR A 33 23.36 -31.74 -17.47
CA THR A 33 22.40 -32.30 -18.43
C THR A 33 21.04 -31.67 -18.18
N VAL A 34 20.46 -31.00 -19.17
CA VAL A 34 19.21 -30.24 -19.05
C VAL A 34 18.17 -30.80 -20.02
N GLY A 35 16.92 -30.87 -19.56
CA GLY A 35 15.78 -31.37 -20.32
C GLY A 35 15.61 -32.89 -20.27
N ALA A 36 14.53 -33.35 -20.89
CA ALA A 36 14.19 -34.75 -21.04
C ALA A 36 14.14 -35.13 -22.53
N GLU A 37 14.20 -36.43 -22.85
CA GLU A 37 14.09 -36.90 -24.23
C GLU A 37 12.78 -36.43 -24.89
N PRO A 38 12.79 -36.02 -26.17
CA PRO A 38 13.94 -36.00 -27.10
C PRO A 38 14.80 -34.73 -27.05
N ASN A 39 14.47 -33.75 -26.20
CA ASN A 39 15.13 -32.45 -26.13
C ASN A 39 16.10 -32.35 -24.94
N ILE A 40 16.99 -33.33 -24.81
CA ILE A 40 18.04 -33.34 -23.78
C ILE A 40 19.32 -32.71 -24.32
N LYS A 41 19.97 -31.85 -23.53
CA LYS A 41 21.23 -31.20 -23.92
C LYS A 41 22.24 -31.24 -22.80
N GLU A 42 23.50 -31.43 -23.17
CA GLU A 42 24.62 -31.40 -22.25
C GLU A 42 25.41 -30.10 -22.36
N PHE A 43 25.75 -29.53 -21.20
CA PHE A 43 26.56 -28.34 -21.06
C PHE A 43 27.80 -28.64 -20.23
N LEU A 44 28.96 -28.27 -20.76
CA LEU A 44 30.23 -28.33 -20.06
C LEU A 44 30.59 -26.93 -19.56
N VAL A 45 30.60 -26.76 -18.24
CA VAL A 45 30.75 -25.44 -17.59
C VAL A 45 31.80 -25.53 -16.50
N ARG A 46 32.61 -24.49 -16.30
CA ARG A 46 33.55 -24.46 -15.18
C ARG A 46 32.80 -24.38 -13.87
N LYS A 47 33.22 -25.19 -12.90
CA LYS A 47 32.67 -25.21 -11.53
C LYS A 47 32.66 -23.81 -10.92
N SER A 48 33.73 -23.05 -11.07
CA SER A 48 33.86 -21.70 -10.51
C SER A 48 32.80 -20.72 -11.01
N VAL A 49 32.44 -20.77 -12.29
CA VAL A 49 31.41 -19.92 -12.89
C VAL A 49 30.04 -20.22 -12.27
N LEU A 50 29.67 -21.50 -12.15
CA LEU A 50 28.37 -21.87 -11.58
C LEU A 50 28.33 -21.66 -10.06
N CYS A 51 29.38 -22.06 -9.36
CA CYS A 51 29.46 -21.97 -7.90
C CYS A 51 29.71 -20.54 -7.40
N SER A 52 30.14 -19.59 -8.22
CA SER A 52 30.24 -18.19 -7.79
C SER A 52 28.88 -17.51 -7.73
N HIS A 53 27.94 -17.93 -8.59
CA HIS A 53 26.62 -17.32 -8.73
C HIS A 53 25.49 -18.09 -8.04
N SER A 54 25.51 -19.43 -8.12
CA SER A 54 24.39 -20.28 -7.70
C SER A 54 24.70 -21.05 -6.42
N GLU A 55 23.92 -20.80 -5.37
CA GLU A 55 24.03 -21.57 -4.13
C GLU A 55 23.64 -23.04 -4.34
N PHE A 56 22.68 -23.32 -5.22
CA PHE A 56 22.33 -24.68 -5.64
C PHE A 56 23.56 -25.44 -6.14
N PHE A 57 24.33 -24.87 -7.07
CA PHE A 57 25.54 -25.52 -7.58
C PHE A 57 26.65 -25.61 -6.52
N LYS A 58 26.78 -24.64 -5.60
CA LYS A 58 27.72 -24.77 -4.47
C LYS A 58 27.40 -25.98 -3.60
N ILE A 59 26.11 -26.19 -3.32
CA ILE A 59 25.63 -27.31 -2.49
C ILE A 59 25.77 -28.62 -3.25
N ALA A 60 25.27 -28.70 -4.48
CA ALA A 60 25.32 -29.91 -5.32
C ALA A 60 26.75 -30.38 -5.57
N MET A 61 27.73 -29.47 -5.58
CA MET A 61 29.14 -29.79 -5.81
C MET A 61 29.96 -30.09 -4.54
N LYS A 62 29.30 -30.28 -3.39
CA LYS A 62 29.95 -30.83 -2.19
C LYS A 62 30.17 -32.33 -2.36
N LYS A 63 31.27 -32.86 -1.79
CA LYS A 63 31.67 -34.27 -1.93
C LYS A 63 30.69 -35.25 -1.26
N GLU A 64 29.83 -34.77 -0.38
CA GLU A 64 28.82 -35.62 0.26
C GLU A 64 27.71 -36.06 -0.71
N TRP A 65 27.57 -35.37 -1.85
CA TRP A 65 26.55 -35.65 -2.85
C TRP A 65 27.14 -36.41 -4.05
N LYS A 66 26.32 -37.30 -4.62
CA LYS A 66 26.68 -38.07 -5.82
C LYS A 66 27.06 -37.14 -6.98
N GLU A 67 26.36 -36.02 -7.10
CA GLU A 67 26.58 -34.98 -8.10
C GLU A 67 27.97 -34.35 -7.98
N GLY A 68 28.45 -34.14 -6.74
CA GLY A 68 29.77 -33.58 -6.46
C GLY A 68 30.90 -34.57 -6.72
N ASP A 69 30.66 -35.86 -6.49
CA ASP A 69 31.59 -36.95 -6.79
C ASP A 69 31.70 -37.20 -8.30
N GLU A 70 30.56 -37.36 -8.98
CA GLU A 70 30.49 -37.58 -10.44
C GLU A 70 30.74 -36.30 -11.26
N ARG A 71 30.73 -35.13 -10.62
CA ARG A 71 30.77 -33.80 -11.26
C ARG A 71 29.70 -33.64 -12.33
N LYS A 72 28.53 -34.21 -12.08
CA LYS A 72 27.40 -34.25 -12.99
C LYS A 72 26.14 -33.80 -12.28
N VAL A 73 25.40 -32.88 -12.89
CA VAL A 73 24.10 -32.40 -12.40
C VAL A 73 23.07 -32.61 -13.50
N ALA A 74 21.91 -33.15 -13.15
CA ALA A 74 20.79 -33.31 -14.05
C ALA A 74 19.65 -32.34 -13.69
N LEU A 75 19.11 -31.67 -14.70
CA LEU A 75 18.01 -30.70 -14.64
C LEU A 75 16.92 -31.12 -15.64
N PRO A 76 16.22 -32.25 -15.41
CA PRO A 76 15.37 -32.89 -16.42
C PRO A 76 14.10 -32.11 -16.75
N GLU A 77 13.62 -31.28 -15.82
CA GLU A 77 12.40 -30.47 -15.96
C GLU A 77 12.65 -29.10 -16.60
N ASP A 78 13.91 -28.72 -16.76
CA ASP A 78 14.29 -27.39 -17.23
C ASP A 78 14.52 -27.37 -18.75
N ASP A 79 14.25 -26.22 -19.36
CA ASP A 79 14.42 -26.03 -20.81
C ASP A 79 15.91 -25.77 -21.16
N PRO A 80 16.53 -26.58 -22.04
CA PRO A 80 17.89 -26.35 -22.52
C PRO A 80 18.16 -24.96 -23.08
N GLU A 81 17.18 -24.35 -23.74
CA GLU A 81 17.31 -23.00 -24.31
C GLU A 81 17.41 -21.97 -23.18
N VAL A 82 16.57 -22.08 -22.15
CA VAL A 82 16.59 -21.18 -20.99
C VAL A 82 17.91 -21.32 -20.22
N PHE A 83 18.39 -22.55 -20.01
CA PHE A 83 19.69 -22.78 -19.37
C PHE A 83 20.86 -22.24 -20.21
N SER A 84 20.79 -22.35 -21.53
CA SER A 84 21.79 -21.75 -22.43
C SER A 84 21.87 -20.23 -22.28
N HIS A 85 20.72 -19.55 -22.17
CA HIS A 85 20.67 -18.11 -21.93
C HIS A 85 21.18 -17.75 -20.53
N TYR A 86 20.88 -18.55 -19.51
CA TYR A 86 21.43 -18.37 -18.17
C TYR A 86 22.96 -18.41 -18.18
N LEU A 87 23.56 -19.40 -18.85
CA LEU A 87 25.02 -19.44 -19.01
C LEU A 87 25.59 -18.28 -19.82
N ALA A 88 24.83 -17.69 -20.74
CA ALA A 88 25.25 -16.49 -21.46
C ALA A 88 25.28 -15.27 -20.54
N ILE A 89 24.33 -15.17 -19.60
CA ILE A 89 24.31 -14.13 -18.56
C ILE A 89 25.55 -14.27 -17.66
N LEU A 90 25.83 -15.47 -17.14
CA LEU A 90 26.98 -15.68 -16.24
C LEU A 90 28.34 -15.38 -16.90
N ARG A 91 28.43 -15.50 -18.23
CA ARG A 91 29.64 -15.15 -18.99
C ARG A 91 29.73 -13.67 -19.35
N SER A 92 28.60 -12.98 -19.35
CA SER A 92 28.54 -11.56 -19.68
C SER A 92 28.93 -10.77 -18.42
N SER A 93 29.99 -9.96 -18.49
CA SER A 93 30.19 -8.93 -17.48
C SER A 93 28.92 -8.06 -17.43
N ASP A 94 28.42 -7.73 -16.22
CA ASP A 94 27.13 -7.12 -15.83
C ASP A 94 26.52 -5.99 -16.70
N THR A 95 27.21 -5.54 -17.75
CA THR A 95 26.86 -4.42 -18.63
C THR A 95 26.02 -4.78 -19.86
N GLN A 96 25.80 -6.07 -20.18
CA GLN A 96 25.05 -6.42 -21.40
C GLN A 96 23.54 -6.54 -21.15
N SER A 97 22.76 -5.73 -21.88
CA SER A 97 21.30 -5.79 -21.81
C SER A 97 20.77 -7.17 -22.23
N LEU A 98 19.90 -7.77 -21.41
CA LEU A 98 19.17 -9.01 -21.74
C LEU A 98 18.43 -8.90 -23.05
N ARG A 99 18.02 -7.68 -23.42
CA ARG A 99 17.38 -7.39 -24.69
C ARG A 99 18.24 -7.78 -25.90
N HIS A 100 19.57 -7.61 -25.80
CA HIS A 100 20.49 -8.05 -26.85
C HIS A 100 20.82 -9.54 -26.73
N LEU A 101 20.96 -10.07 -25.51
CA LEU A 101 21.31 -11.47 -25.28
C LEU A 101 20.20 -12.44 -25.71
N LEU A 102 18.94 -12.07 -25.49
CA LEU A 102 17.79 -12.93 -25.79
C LEU A 102 17.33 -12.86 -27.25
N GLY A 103 18.01 -12.04 -28.07
CA GLY A 103 17.89 -11.97 -29.53
C GLY A 103 16.47 -11.87 -30.08
N PHE A 104 16.08 -10.72 -30.60
CA PHE A 104 14.83 -10.63 -31.35
C PHE A 104 14.96 -11.33 -32.70
N LYS A 105 14.00 -12.20 -33.03
CA LYS A 105 13.86 -12.68 -34.41
C LYS A 105 13.56 -11.47 -35.30
N SER A 106 14.28 -11.33 -36.41
CA SER A 106 14.22 -10.15 -37.29
C SER A 106 12.85 -9.89 -37.96
N ARG A 107 11.89 -10.82 -37.81
CA ARG A 107 10.57 -10.77 -38.45
C ARG A 107 9.44 -10.31 -37.54
N LEU A 108 9.72 -9.98 -36.28
CA LEU A 108 8.69 -9.63 -35.29
C LEU A 108 8.37 -8.14 -35.31
N THR A 109 7.10 -7.81 -35.09
CA THR A 109 6.70 -6.45 -34.76
C THR A 109 7.28 -6.04 -33.39
N PRO A 110 7.39 -4.73 -33.09
CA PRO A 110 7.87 -4.29 -31.77
C PRO A 110 7.05 -4.81 -30.58
N LYS A 111 5.74 -5.06 -30.75
CA LYS A 111 4.84 -5.61 -29.70
C LYS A 111 5.14 -7.10 -29.47
N GLU A 112 5.22 -7.89 -30.54
CA GLU A 112 5.56 -9.32 -30.47
C GLU A 112 6.96 -9.56 -29.93
N ALA A 113 7.93 -8.76 -30.40
CA ALA A 113 9.30 -8.78 -29.92
C ALA A 113 9.35 -8.57 -28.40
N LEU A 114 8.67 -7.52 -27.89
CA LEU A 114 8.61 -7.25 -26.45
C LEU A 114 7.91 -8.37 -25.68
N SER A 115 6.85 -8.94 -26.22
CA SER A 115 6.14 -10.08 -25.63
C SER A 115 7.05 -11.31 -25.50
N GLU A 116 7.72 -11.71 -26.58
CA GLU A 116 8.65 -12.84 -26.59
C GLU A 116 9.81 -12.61 -25.60
N TRP A 117 10.37 -11.40 -25.61
CA TRP A 117 11.42 -11.03 -24.66
C TRP A 117 10.95 -11.09 -23.20
N GLY A 118 9.75 -10.59 -22.91
CA GLY A 118 9.16 -10.64 -21.57
C GLY A 118 8.97 -12.07 -21.07
N THR A 119 8.41 -12.94 -21.91
CA THR A 119 8.24 -14.37 -21.60
C THR A 119 9.59 -15.05 -21.34
N LYS A 120 10.58 -14.88 -22.23
CA LYS A 120 11.92 -15.48 -22.06
C LYS A 120 12.61 -14.98 -20.80
N THR A 121 12.47 -13.69 -20.49
CA THR A 121 13.04 -13.08 -19.29
C THR A 121 12.40 -13.61 -18.01
N CYS A 122 11.10 -13.86 -18.01
CA CYS A 122 10.40 -14.47 -16.87
C CYS A 122 10.78 -15.95 -16.67
N ARG A 123 10.95 -16.72 -17.76
CA ARG A 123 11.46 -18.11 -17.67
C ARG A 123 12.87 -18.16 -17.07
N LEU A 124 13.72 -17.21 -17.46
CA LEU A 124 15.05 -17.05 -16.88
C LEU A 124 15.01 -16.70 -15.39
N TYR A 125 14.08 -15.84 -14.96
CA TYR A 125 13.89 -15.52 -13.55
C TYR A 125 13.57 -16.78 -12.75
N VAL A 126 12.60 -17.58 -13.20
CA VAL A 126 12.21 -18.84 -12.54
C VAL A 126 13.38 -19.82 -12.47
N LEU A 127 14.18 -19.94 -13.53
CA LEU A 127 15.39 -20.76 -13.49
C LEU A 127 16.40 -20.21 -12.47
N ALA A 128 16.65 -18.90 -12.43
CA ALA A 128 17.56 -18.29 -11.46
C ALA A 128 17.07 -18.45 -10.01
N GLU A 129 15.75 -18.41 -9.78
CA GLU A 129 15.10 -18.76 -8.50
C GLU A 129 15.41 -20.20 -8.09
N LYS A 130 15.13 -21.15 -8.99
CA LYS A 130 15.41 -22.58 -8.76
C LYS A 130 16.90 -22.84 -8.48
N LEU A 131 17.78 -22.12 -9.16
CA LEU A 131 19.23 -22.23 -8.99
C LEU A 131 19.77 -21.40 -7.82
N MET A 132 18.92 -20.68 -7.08
CA MET A 132 19.32 -19.83 -5.95
C MET A 132 20.42 -18.83 -6.33
N ASP A 133 20.26 -18.16 -7.48
CA ASP A 133 21.16 -17.09 -7.96
C ASP A 133 20.48 -15.73 -7.81
N ASP A 134 20.58 -15.17 -6.60
CA ASP A 134 19.98 -13.87 -6.28
C ASP A 134 20.55 -12.72 -7.12
N THR A 135 21.82 -12.80 -7.53
CA THR A 135 22.45 -11.75 -8.34
C THR A 135 21.77 -11.66 -9.70
N THR A 136 21.60 -12.81 -10.36
CA THR A 136 20.90 -12.89 -11.65
C THR A 136 19.42 -12.55 -11.50
N LYS A 137 18.74 -13.01 -10.42
CA LYS A 137 17.35 -12.65 -10.13
C LYS A 137 17.15 -11.14 -10.06
N TYR A 138 17.91 -10.43 -9.23
CA TYR A 138 17.77 -8.98 -9.08
C TYR A 138 18.16 -8.22 -10.34
N SER A 139 19.17 -8.71 -11.08
CA SER A 139 19.50 -8.17 -12.40
C SER A 139 18.31 -8.29 -13.35
N ILE A 140 17.68 -9.46 -13.46
CA ILE A 140 16.50 -9.68 -14.30
C ILE A 140 15.34 -8.75 -13.90
N LEU A 141 15.03 -8.65 -12.60
CA LEU A 141 13.97 -7.77 -12.09
C LEU A 141 14.22 -6.31 -12.46
N SER A 142 15.46 -5.83 -12.34
CA SER A 142 15.83 -4.46 -12.70
C SER A 142 15.61 -4.18 -14.19
N GLN A 143 15.88 -5.17 -15.05
CA GLN A 143 15.72 -5.05 -16.49
C GLN A 143 14.25 -5.12 -16.91
N LEU A 144 13.46 -6.00 -16.29
CA LEU A 144 12.00 -6.04 -16.46
C LEU A 144 11.38 -4.70 -16.09
N ARG A 145 11.72 -4.14 -14.92
CA ARG A 145 11.23 -2.82 -14.50
C ARG A 145 11.58 -1.76 -15.53
N ARG A 146 12.86 -1.66 -15.92
CA ARG A 146 13.33 -0.66 -16.91
C ARG A 146 12.60 -0.74 -18.26
N GLU A 147 12.18 -1.93 -18.68
CA GLU A 147 11.50 -2.10 -19.97
C GLU A 147 10.00 -1.85 -19.94
N TYR A 148 9.34 -1.95 -18.79
CA TYR A 148 7.88 -1.80 -18.68
C TYR A 148 7.41 -0.59 -17.86
N GLU A 149 8.23 -0.06 -16.95
CA GLU A 149 7.85 1.04 -16.06
C GLU A 149 7.57 2.33 -16.84
N GLY A 150 6.40 2.94 -16.56
CA GLY A 150 5.98 4.19 -17.20
C GLY A 150 5.67 4.07 -18.69
N ARG A 151 5.50 2.84 -19.22
CA ARG A 151 5.14 2.58 -20.61
C ARG A 151 3.70 2.06 -20.68
N ASP A 152 3.01 2.36 -21.77
CA ASP A 152 1.69 1.80 -22.07
C ASP A 152 1.78 0.37 -22.63
N ARG A 153 2.58 -0.47 -21.97
CA ARG A 153 2.87 -1.85 -22.36
C ARG A 153 3.07 -2.70 -21.11
N TYR A 154 2.76 -3.97 -21.25
CA TYR A 154 2.74 -4.91 -20.14
C TYR A 154 3.41 -6.23 -20.54
N PRO A 155 3.96 -6.97 -19.56
CA PRO A 155 4.31 -8.37 -19.76
C PRO A 155 3.11 -9.14 -20.34
N SER A 156 3.37 -10.17 -21.15
CA SER A 156 2.29 -11.03 -21.65
C SER A 156 1.67 -11.86 -20.52
N LEU A 157 0.44 -12.34 -20.70
CA LEU A 157 -0.17 -13.27 -19.74
C LEU A 157 0.62 -14.58 -19.61
N GLU A 158 1.34 -14.99 -20.65
CA GLU A 158 2.26 -16.13 -20.59
C GLU A 158 3.45 -15.84 -19.66
N ALA A 159 4.01 -14.62 -19.72
CA ALA A 159 5.07 -14.19 -18.82
C ALA A 159 4.57 -14.15 -17.36
N VAL A 160 3.34 -13.67 -17.14
CA VAL A 160 2.70 -13.67 -15.82
C VAL A 160 2.53 -15.09 -15.30
N GLN A 161 1.93 -15.98 -16.11
CA GLN A 161 1.74 -17.37 -15.74
C GLN A 161 3.06 -18.05 -15.40
N THR A 162 4.09 -17.85 -16.23
CA THR A 162 5.43 -18.40 -15.99
C THR A 162 5.95 -18.08 -14.58
N VAL A 163 5.79 -16.83 -14.12
CA VAL A 163 6.23 -16.42 -12.78
C VAL A 163 5.34 -17.01 -11.70
N TYR A 164 4.03 -17.06 -11.89
CA TYR A 164 3.12 -17.62 -10.88
C TYR A 164 3.29 -19.14 -10.72
N ASP A 165 3.53 -19.87 -11.81
CA ASP A 165 3.79 -21.31 -11.77
C ASP A 165 5.16 -21.62 -11.15
N GLY A 166 6.14 -20.72 -11.30
CA GLY A 166 7.53 -20.97 -10.93
C GLY A 166 8.05 -20.29 -9.65
N ALA A 167 7.35 -19.28 -9.13
CA ALA A 167 7.77 -18.51 -7.95
C ALA A 167 6.75 -18.62 -6.82
N LEU A 168 7.21 -18.55 -5.57
CA LEU A 168 6.35 -18.66 -4.38
C LEU A 168 5.50 -17.41 -4.12
N SER A 169 4.47 -17.54 -3.30
CA SER A 169 3.68 -16.39 -2.82
C SER A 169 4.59 -15.37 -2.10
N GLY A 170 4.41 -14.09 -2.41
CA GLY A 170 5.22 -13.00 -1.85
C GLY A 170 6.56 -12.74 -2.55
N ASP A 171 6.90 -13.53 -3.57
CA ASP A 171 8.11 -13.37 -4.37
C ASP A 171 8.19 -11.97 -5.05
N PRO A 172 9.40 -11.36 -5.14
CA PRO A 172 9.58 -10.06 -5.76
C PRO A 172 9.13 -9.95 -7.22
N ALA A 173 9.25 -11.01 -8.04
CA ALA A 173 8.76 -10.99 -9.42
C ALA A 173 7.24 -10.89 -9.48
N ARG A 174 6.52 -11.67 -8.64
CA ARG A 174 5.05 -11.58 -8.55
C ARG A 174 4.62 -10.15 -8.17
N LYS A 175 5.28 -9.53 -7.19
CA LYS A 175 5.05 -8.15 -6.77
C LYS A 175 5.33 -7.14 -7.89
N LEU A 176 6.43 -7.31 -8.62
CA LEU A 176 6.79 -6.45 -9.75
C LEU A 176 5.73 -6.53 -10.86
N LEU A 177 5.31 -7.72 -11.26
CA LEU A 177 4.27 -7.88 -12.29
C LEU A 177 2.97 -7.18 -11.88
N VAL A 178 2.52 -7.39 -10.64
CA VAL A 178 1.34 -6.72 -10.11
C VAL A 178 1.51 -5.19 -10.09
N SER A 179 2.70 -4.69 -9.73
CA SER A 179 2.98 -3.25 -9.72
C SER A 179 2.89 -2.67 -11.13
N LEU A 180 3.52 -3.31 -12.12
CA LEU A 180 3.50 -2.89 -13.52
C LEU A 180 2.06 -2.80 -14.07
N TYR A 181 1.23 -3.81 -13.82
CA TYR A 181 -0.18 -3.80 -14.26
C TYR A 181 -1.02 -2.74 -13.56
N SER A 182 -0.77 -2.47 -12.28
CA SER A 182 -1.54 -1.51 -11.49
C SER A 182 -1.04 -0.06 -11.58
N GLU A 183 0.21 0.18 -11.99
CA GLU A 183 0.78 1.52 -12.22
C GLU A 183 0.49 2.05 -13.62
N ASN A 184 0.54 1.19 -14.64
CA ASN A 184 0.40 1.61 -16.02
C ASN A 184 -1.08 1.76 -16.46
N SER A 185 -2.06 1.43 -15.59
CA SER A 185 -3.50 1.39 -15.87
C SER A 185 -4.16 2.74 -16.24
N ARG A 186 -3.38 3.82 -16.46
CA ARG A 186 -3.88 5.16 -16.78
C ARG A 186 -4.22 5.39 -18.26
N GLY A 187 -4.06 4.38 -19.11
CA GLY A 187 -4.31 4.49 -20.56
C GLY A 187 -5.15 3.36 -21.17
N TRP A 188 -5.82 2.54 -20.35
CA TRP A 188 -6.50 1.35 -20.87
C TRP A 188 -7.75 1.73 -21.69
N GLU A 189 -7.61 1.78 -23.01
CA GLU A 189 -8.76 1.64 -23.91
C GLU A 189 -9.20 0.17 -23.83
N PHE A 190 -10.48 -0.03 -23.51
CA PHE A 190 -11.10 -1.35 -23.26
C PHE A 190 -11.04 -2.29 -24.49
N ASP A 191 -10.59 -1.78 -25.64
CA ASP A 191 -10.63 -2.44 -26.95
C ASP A 191 -9.48 -3.44 -27.18
N ASP A 192 -8.45 -3.44 -26.34
CA ASP A 192 -7.29 -4.36 -26.43
C ASP A 192 -7.42 -5.60 -25.52
N VAL A 193 -8.57 -5.79 -24.86
CA VAL A 193 -8.87 -7.00 -24.06
C VAL A 193 -9.30 -8.12 -25.01
N PRO A 194 -8.54 -9.24 -25.10
CA PRO A 194 -8.97 -10.39 -25.89
C PRO A 194 -10.37 -10.83 -25.46
N GLY A 195 -11.26 -10.98 -26.43
CA GLY A 195 -12.62 -11.46 -26.20
C GLY A 195 -12.63 -12.83 -25.51
N PRO A 196 -13.73 -13.19 -24.84
CA PRO A 196 -13.88 -14.49 -24.15
C PRO A 196 -13.82 -15.70 -25.10
N ASP A 197 -13.78 -15.48 -26.42
CA ASP A 197 -13.64 -16.46 -27.49
C ASP A 197 -12.18 -16.77 -27.87
N ASP A 198 -11.20 -16.03 -27.33
CA ASP A 198 -9.79 -16.39 -27.47
C ASP A 198 -9.46 -17.56 -26.53
N SER A 199 -9.50 -18.78 -27.07
CA SER A 199 -9.21 -20.06 -26.40
C SER A 199 -7.89 -20.14 -25.61
N THR A 200 -7.07 -19.10 -25.64
CA THR A 200 -5.89 -18.90 -24.77
C THR A 200 -6.23 -18.45 -23.33
N MET A 201 -7.49 -18.12 -23.03
CA MET A 201 -8.02 -17.72 -21.71
C MET A 201 -8.23 -18.86 -20.70
N ALA A 202 -7.81 -20.09 -20.97
CA ALA A 202 -7.87 -21.20 -20.01
C ALA A 202 -6.61 -21.31 -19.12
N ARG A 203 -5.99 -20.17 -18.78
CA ARG A 203 -4.88 -20.12 -17.82
C ARG A 203 -5.42 -19.76 -16.44
N ASP A 204 -5.18 -20.61 -15.44
CA ASP A 204 -5.55 -20.30 -14.06
C ASP A 204 -4.65 -19.17 -13.53
N LEU A 205 -5.10 -17.94 -13.75
CA LEU A 205 -4.47 -16.73 -13.23
C LEU A 205 -5.24 -16.20 -12.01
N SER A 206 -5.95 -17.07 -11.28
CA SER A 206 -6.77 -16.67 -10.12
C SER A 206 -5.95 -15.96 -9.04
N GLU A 207 -4.76 -16.47 -8.72
CA GLU A 207 -3.84 -15.84 -7.77
C GLU A 207 -3.37 -14.45 -8.25
N PHE A 208 -3.00 -14.34 -9.52
CA PHE A 208 -2.60 -13.06 -10.11
C PHE A 208 -3.74 -12.04 -10.09
N ASN A 209 -4.94 -12.45 -10.49
CA ASN A 209 -6.13 -11.60 -10.48
C ASN A 209 -6.45 -11.14 -9.05
N LEU A 210 -6.35 -12.02 -8.06
CA LEU A 210 -6.52 -11.67 -6.66
C LEU A 210 -5.50 -10.63 -6.20
N ASP A 211 -4.22 -10.83 -6.50
CA ASP A 211 -3.16 -9.90 -6.11
C ASP A 211 -3.25 -8.56 -6.86
N LEU A 212 -3.67 -8.58 -8.12
CA LEU A 212 -3.95 -7.39 -8.91
C LEU A 212 -5.12 -6.60 -8.32
N VAL A 213 -6.25 -7.25 -8.00
CA VAL A 213 -7.40 -6.60 -7.37
C VAL A 213 -7.01 -5.99 -6.03
N LYS A 214 -6.25 -6.71 -5.19
CA LYS A 214 -5.72 -6.13 -3.94
C LYS A 214 -4.90 -4.87 -4.22
N SER A 215 -3.95 -4.92 -5.16
CA SER A 215 -3.13 -3.75 -5.52
C SER A 215 -3.99 -2.55 -5.99
N LEU A 216 -4.98 -2.81 -6.86
CA LEU A 216 -5.90 -1.78 -7.35
C LEU A 216 -6.77 -1.19 -6.24
N LEU A 217 -7.25 -2.00 -5.29
CA LEU A 217 -8.01 -1.53 -4.13
C LEU A 217 -7.16 -0.63 -3.23
N TRP A 218 -5.90 -0.97 -3.01
CA TRP A 218 -4.97 -0.14 -2.23
C TRP A 218 -4.61 1.18 -2.93
N LYS A 219 -4.52 1.18 -4.26
CA LYS A 219 -4.21 2.37 -5.07
C LYS A 219 -5.44 3.21 -5.43
N ARG A 220 -6.65 2.73 -5.11
CA ARG A 220 -7.90 3.41 -5.43
C ARG A 220 -7.92 4.80 -4.78
N ALA A 221 -8.01 5.84 -5.60
CA ALA A 221 -8.25 7.19 -5.11
C ALA A 221 -9.52 7.18 -4.25
N LEU A 222 -9.43 7.83 -3.07
CA LEU A 222 -10.60 8.03 -2.22
C LEU A 222 -11.72 8.66 -3.06
N PRO A 223 -13.00 8.32 -2.81
CA PRO A 223 -14.12 8.92 -3.54
C PRO A 223 -13.97 10.44 -3.58
N ARG A 224 -14.29 11.08 -4.72
CA ARG A 224 -14.14 12.54 -4.91
C ARG A 224 -14.76 13.38 -3.78
N ASP A 225 -15.78 12.84 -3.12
CA ASP A 225 -16.50 13.50 -2.04
C ASP A 225 -15.92 13.22 -0.64
N TYR A 226 -14.85 12.44 -0.50
CA TYR A 226 -14.26 12.11 0.81
C TYR A 226 -13.71 13.35 1.53
N ASP A 227 -13.02 14.23 0.79
CA ASP A 227 -12.49 15.49 1.33
C ASP A 227 -13.62 16.48 1.67
N ALA A 228 -14.70 16.47 0.88
CA ALA A 228 -15.90 17.25 1.16
C ALA A 228 -16.64 16.72 2.41
N LEU A 229 -16.70 15.39 2.58
CA LEU A 229 -17.33 14.75 3.74
C LEU A 229 -16.54 14.99 5.02
N THR A 230 -15.21 14.95 4.96
CA THR A 230 -14.33 15.27 6.10
C THR A 230 -14.38 16.75 6.47
N SER A 231 -14.44 17.66 5.49
CA SER A 231 -14.64 19.09 5.74
C SER A 231 -16.00 19.39 6.36
N ASN A 232 -17.08 18.79 5.84
CA ASN A 232 -18.43 18.94 6.38
C ASN A 232 -18.55 18.39 7.80
N THR A 233 -17.93 17.25 8.10
CA THR A 233 -17.96 16.68 9.46
C THR A 233 -17.16 17.51 10.46
N ALA A 234 -16.06 18.14 10.05
CA ALA A 234 -15.35 19.11 10.89
C ALA A 234 -16.20 20.35 11.17
N MET A 235 -16.83 20.95 10.15
CA MET A 235 -17.74 22.09 10.31
C MET A 235 -18.94 21.78 11.21
N LEU A 236 -19.55 20.60 11.05
CA LEU A 236 -20.66 20.18 11.91
C LEU A 236 -20.22 20.01 13.36
N ARG A 237 -19.02 19.50 13.62
CA ARG A 237 -18.47 19.36 14.98
C ARG A 237 -18.26 20.72 15.65
N ASP A 238 -17.72 21.69 14.92
CA ASP A 238 -17.54 23.05 15.45
C ASP A 238 -18.89 23.73 15.70
N LYS A 239 -19.87 23.51 14.82
CA LYS A 239 -21.23 24.02 15.01
C LYS A 239 -21.93 23.41 16.24
N VAL A 240 -21.78 22.10 16.46
CA VAL A 240 -22.28 21.44 17.68
C VAL A 240 -21.65 22.06 18.93
N ARG A 241 -20.32 22.23 18.95
CA ARG A 241 -19.64 22.86 20.08
C ARG A 241 -20.12 24.29 20.34
N SER A 242 -20.37 25.07 19.29
CA SER A 242 -20.92 26.43 19.44
C SER A 242 -22.33 26.42 20.00
N LEU A 243 -23.18 25.48 19.58
CA LEU A 243 -24.54 25.34 20.10
C LEU A 243 -24.55 24.87 21.55
N GLU A 244 -23.66 23.96 21.94
CA GLU A 244 -23.48 23.54 23.34
C GLU A 244 -23.09 24.72 24.24
N GLN A 245 -22.18 25.59 23.78
CA GLN A 245 -21.81 26.80 24.52
C GLN A 245 -22.95 27.82 24.63
N GLN A 246 -23.79 27.94 23.59
CA GLN A 246 -24.97 28.81 23.63
C GLN A 246 -26.02 28.26 24.61
N LEU A 247 -26.27 26.96 24.57
CA LEU A 247 -27.21 26.29 25.47
C LEU A 247 -26.79 26.46 26.93
N GLU A 248 -25.50 26.37 27.23
CA GLU A 248 -24.99 26.57 28.59
C GLU A 248 -25.21 28.01 29.07
N ARG A 249 -24.96 29.01 28.22
CA ARG A 249 -25.24 30.42 28.58
C ARG A 249 -26.72 30.69 28.82
N GLU A 250 -27.59 30.06 28.04
CA GLU A 250 -29.04 30.20 28.25
C GLU A 250 -29.49 29.54 29.55
N ARG A 251 -28.88 28.42 29.94
CA ARG A 251 -29.11 27.79 31.24
C ARG A 251 -28.65 28.68 32.39
N ASP A 252 -27.43 29.20 32.34
CA ASP A 252 -26.92 30.12 33.36
C ASP A 252 -27.84 31.34 33.52
N PHE A 253 -28.29 31.92 32.39
CA PHE A 253 -29.23 33.04 32.40
C PHE A 253 -30.60 32.66 32.98
N HIS A 254 -31.10 31.46 32.67
CA HIS A 254 -32.34 30.95 33.22
C HIS A 254 -32.25 30.76 34.73
N ASP A 255 -31.16 30.17 35.22
CA ASP A 255 -30.90 29.96 36.65
C ASP A 255 -30.81 31.29 37.40
N GLU A 256 -30.09 32.29 36.85
CA GLU A 256 -30.06 33.65 37.42
C GLU A 256 -31.45 34.30 37.48
N THR A 257 -32.27 34.08 36.46
CA THR A 257 -33.63 34.63 36.40
C THR A 257 -34.54 33.94 37.41
N GLN A 258 -34.38 32.62 37.61
CA GLN A 258 -35.13 31.85 38.58
C GLN A 258 -34.81 32.32 40.01
N VAL A 259 -33.53 32.55 40.34
CA VAL A 259 -33.12 33.09 41.65
C VAL A 259 -33.77 34.46 41.92
N LYS A 260 -33.83 35.34 40.93
CA LYS A 260 -34.51 36.65 41.08
C LYS A 260 -36.01 36.51 41.26
N LEU A 261 -36.63 35.55 40.57
CA LEU A 261 -38.07 35.28 40.71
C LEU A 261 -38.37 34.75 42.12
N ASP A 262 -37.53 33.87 42.65
CA ASP A 262 -37.67 33.32 43.99
C ASP A 262 -37.54 34.42 45.06
N ASP A 263 -36.56 35.33 44.93
CA ASP A 263 -36.38 36.50 45.82
C ASP A 263 -37.57 37.46 45.78
N MET A 264 -38.09 37.75 44.58
CA MET A 264 -39.31 38.56 44.44
C MET A 264 -40.54 37.88 45.04
N THR A 265 -40.63 36.55 44.94
CA THR A 265 -41.74 35.77 45.51
C THR A 265 -41.68 35.80 47.03
N GLU A 266 -40.50 35.60 47.64
CA GLU A 266 -40.31 35.71 49.09
C GLU A 266 -40.68 37.12 49.60
N LYS A 267 -40.27 38.17 48.87
CA LYS A 267 -40.64 39.54 49.20
C LYS A 267 -42.15 39.79 49.11
N TYR A 268 -42.80 39.27 48.06
CA TYR A 268 -44.25 39.37 47.90
C TYR A 268 -44.98 38.67 49.06
N ASP A 269 -44.54 37.47 49.45
CA ASP A 269 -45.15 36.71 50.55
C ASP A 269 -45.03 37.45 51.89
N LEU A 270 -43.90 38.13 52.14
CA LEU A 270 -43.70 38.98 53.33
C LEU A 270 -44.65 40.18 53.33
N GLU A 271 -44.74 40.91 52.21
CA GLU A 271 -45.65 42.04 52.07
C GLU A 271 -47.12 41.60 52.23
N GLU A 272 -47.49 40.44 51.69
CA GLU A 272 -48.82 39.86 51.85
C GLU A 272 -49.13 39.50 53.31
N GLN A 273 -48.15 38.94 54.05
CA GLN A 273 -48.29 38.68 55.48
C GLN A 273 -48.48 39.96 56.30
N GLU A 274 -47.73 41.03 55.98
CA GLU A 274 -47.91 42.33 56.63
C GLU A 274 -49.30 42.89 56.38
N VAL A 275 -49.77 42.90 55.13
CA VAL A 275 -51.11 43.36 54.76
C VAL A 275 -52.19 42.57 55.50
N ASN A 276 -52.06 41.24 55.56
CA ASN A 276 -52.99 40.38 56.29
C ASN A 276 -52.97 40.68 57.81
N THR A 277 -51.81 40.99 58.37
CA THR A 277 -51.67 41.40 59.78
C THR A 277 -52.38 42.72 60.04
N TYR A 278 -52.15 43.74 59.20
CA TYR A 278 -52.84 45.03 59.30
C TYR A 278 -54.35 44.90 59.16
N LYS A 279 -54.82 44.06 58.23
CA LYS A 279 -56.25 43.78 58.06
C LYS A 279 -56.85 43.18 59.33
N SER A 280 -56.17 42.22 59.95
CA SER A 280 -56.62 41.61 61.20
C SER A 280 -56.66 42.61 62.37
N MET A 281 -55.66 43.49 62.48
CA MET A 281 -55.63 44.57 63.48
C MET A 281 -56.78 45.55 63.28
N TYR A 282 -57.05 45.94 62.03
CA TYR A 282 -58.16 46.84 61.70
C TYR A 282 -59.51 46.21 62.07
N GLU A 283 -59.75 44.94 61.69
CA GLU A 283 -60.96 44.19 62.06
C GLU A 283 -61.12 43.99 63.58
N ALA A 284 -60.02 43.91 64.33
CA ALA A 284 -60.06 43.87 65.79
C ALA A 284 -60.42 45.24 66.40
N SER A 285 -59.84 46.32 65.86
CA SER A 285 -60.16 47.69 66.28
C SER A 285 -61.61 48.07 65.98
N GLU A 286 -62.16 47.68 64.82
CA GLU A 286 -63.58 47.90 64.51
C GLU A 286 -64.48 47.20 65.53
N ARG A 287 -64.18 45.95 65.89
CA ARG A 287 -64.91 45.21 66.92
C ARG A 287 -64.85 45.89 68.30
N GLU A 288 -63.69 46.41 68.69
CA GLU A 288 -63.54 47.14 69.95
C GLU A 288 -64.34 48.45 69.95
N ILE A 289 -64.33 49.20 68.85
CA ILE A 289 -65.14 50.42 68.68
C ILE A 289 -66.63 50.09 68.75
N GLU A 290 -67.08 49.02 68.10
CA GLU A 290 -68.46 48.55 68.18
C GLU A 290 -68.87 48.19 69.61
N GLU A 291 -67.99 47.51 70.36
CA GLU A 291 -68.23 47.14 71.76
C GLU A 291 -68.26 48.37 72.70
N GLN A 292 -67.36 49.33 72.50
CA GLN A 292 -67.36 50.61 73.21
C GLN A 292 -68.64 51.41 72.91
N ASN A 293 -69.04 51.50 71.65
CA ASN A 293 -70.27 52.18 71.23
C ASN A 293 -71.51 51.54 71.86
N LYS A 294 -71.56 50.20 71.90
CA LYS A 294 -72.62 49.46 72.58
C LYS A 294 -72.67 49.78 74.08
N THR A 295 -71.50 49.81 74.74
CA THR A 295 -71.38 50.15 76.16
C THR A 295 -71.83 51.58 76.46
N ILE A 296 -71.45 52.55 75.60
CA ILE A 296 -71.90 53.95 75.71
C ILE A 296 -73.42 54.03 75.57
N LEU A 297 -74.03 53.30 74.63
CA LEU A 297 -75.48 53.25 74.44
C LEU A 297 -76.20 52.72 75.69
N ASP A 298 -75.67 51.66 76.31
CA ASP A 298 -76.22 51.06 77.54
C ASP A 298 -76.09 52.01 78.75
N LEU A 299 -75.03 52.81 78.83
CA LEU A 299 -74.87 53.85 79.86
C LEU A 299 -75.83 55.03 79.66
N MET A 300 -76.10 55.43 78.42
CA MET A 300 -77.05 56.51 78.11
C MET A 300 -78.50 56.14 78.40
N THR A 301 -78.85 54.85 78.39
CA THR A 301 -80.21 54.35 78.66
C THR A 301 -80.49 54.06 80.15
N ARG A 302 -79.50 54.21 81.05
CA ARG A 302 -79.62 53.99 82.51
C ARG A 302 -79.81 55.26 83.36
N LYS A 303 -80.21 56.39 82.77
CA LYS A 303 -80.64 57.61 83.49
C LYS A 303 -82.15 57.81 83.35
#